data_AF-A0A553FY40-F1
#
_entry.id   AF-A0A553FY40-F1
#
_cell.length_a   1.000
_cell.length_b   1.000
_cell.length_c   1.000
_cell.angle_alpha   90.00
_cell.angle_beta   90.00
_cell.angle_gamma   90.00
#
_symmetry.space_group_name_H-M   'P 1'
#
loop_
_entity.id
_entity.type
_entity.pdbx_description
1 polymer ?
#
loop_
_entity_poly.entity_id
_entity_poly.type
_entity_poly.pdbx_seq_one_letter_code
_entity_poly.pdbx_strand_id
1 'polypeptide(L)'
;MKKFILTSLLGLSIFFTAQAQEYAVVTTVESIVPMGIGRSRMISNKEDVNLERFTTQRETGTDTNQGQVSRKDLKINNLEETKMLNFFSATGINFRNIASNDAMIASKLTEMTEAGWELAFVTSGVESDAGGTDGKGLFITRFIFKR
;
A
#
# COMPACT_ATOMS: atom_id res chain seq x y z
N MET A 1 -16.70 48.82 5.53
CA MET A 1 -15.41 48.11 5.44
C MET A 1 -15.36 46.85 6.29
N LYS A 2 -15.58 46.91 7.62
CA LYS A 2 -15.57 45.71 8.50
C LYS A 2 -16.55 44.60 8.09
N LYS A 3 -17.76 44.96 7.63
CA LYS A 3 -18.77 44.00 7.15
C LYS A 3 -18.38 43.30 5.84
N PHE A 4 -17.67 44.00 4.95
CA PHE A 4 -17.16 43.46 3.68
C PHE A 4 -15.98 42.49 3.90
N ILE A 5 -15.12 42.79 4.89
CA ILE A 5 -14.05 41.90 5.31
C ILE A 5 -14.63 40.62 5.91
N LEU A 6 -15.66 40.74 6.75
CA LEU A 6 -16.30 39.59 7.38
C LEU A 6 -17.03 38.69 6.37
N THR A 7 -17.73 39.26 5.37
CA THR A 7 -18.34 38.47 4.29
C THR A 7 -17.31 37.85 3.35
N SER A 8 -16.18 38.51 3.10
CA SER A 8 -15.07 37.93 2.33
C SER A 8 -14.39 36.77 3.05
N LEU A 9 -14.24 36.84 4.38
CA LEU A 9 -13.72 35.76 5.22
C LEU A 9 -14.68 34.56 5.28
N LEU A 10 -15.99 34.83 5.39
CA LEU A 10 -17.02 33.78 5.43
C LEU A 10 -17.20 33.07 4.07
N GLY A 11 -17.01 33.78 2.96
CA GLY A 11 -16.99 33.20 1.61
C GLY A 11 -15.78 32.29 1.36
N LEU A 12 -14.63 32.57 1.97
CA LEU A 12 -13.42 31.76 1.85
C LEU A 12 -13.54 30.41 2.57
N SER A 13 -14.27 30.36 3.69
CA SER A 13 -14.47 29.13 4.48
C SER A 13 -15.38 28.09 3.82
N ILE A 14 -16.15 28.46 2.78
CA ILE A 14 -17.10 27.54 2.12
C ILE A 14 -16.39 26.63 1.09
N PHE A 15 -15.13 26.90 0.73
CA PHE A 15 -14.37 26.06 -0.21
C PHE A 15 -13.74 24.81 0.40
N PHE A 16 -13.83 24.61 1.73
CA PHE A 16 -13.51 23.32 2.36
C PHE A 16 -14.70 22.36 2.25
N THR A 17 -15.22 22.18 1.03
CA THR A 17 -16.10 21.04 0.76
C THR A 17 -15.26 19.77 0.86
N ALA A 18 -15.68 18.82 1.68
CA ALA A 18 -15.13 17.48 1.76
C ALA A 18 -15.05 16.88 0.35
N GLN A 19 -13.87 16.92 -0.27
CA GLN A 19 -13.57 16.12 -1.43
C GLN A 19 -13.66 14.65 -1.01
N ALA A 20 -14.22 13.79 -1.86
CA ALA A 20 -14.19 12.36 -1.62
C ALA A 20 -12.71 11.95 -1.51
N GLN A 21 -12.31 11.44 -0.34
CA GLN A 21 -10.92 11.08 -0.11
C GLN A 21 -10.56 9.87 -0.96
N GLU A 22 -9.50 10.01 -1.75
CA GLU A 22 -8.90 8.89 -2.46
C GLU A 22 -7.92 8.19 -1.53
N TYR A 23 -7.76 6.88 -1.70
CA TYR A 23 -6.79 6.09 -0.93
C TYR A 23 -5.81 5.37 -1.86
N ALA A 24 -4.53 5.40 -1.49
CA ALA A 24 -3.47 4.65 -2.15
C ALA A 24 -2.72 3.78 -1.15
N VAL A 25 -2.19 2.65 -1.60
CA VAL A 25 -1.43 1.72 -0.76
C VAL A 25 -0.08 1.43 -1.40
N VAL A 26 0.98 1.77 -0.67
CA VAL A 26 2.35 1.32 -0.97
C VAL A 26 2.66 0.15 -0.05
N THR A 27 3.10 -0.98 -0.59
CA THR A 27 3.41 -2.19 0.17
C THR A 27 4.89 -2.54 0.03
N THR A 28 5.59 -2.77 1.13
CA THR A 28 6.89 -3.45 1.12
C THR A 28 6.72 -4.90 1.57
N VAL A 29 7.45 -5.80 0.91
CA VAL A 29 7.61 -7.20 1.29
C VAL A 29 9.10 -7.45 1.39
N GLU A 30 9.58 -7.73 2.59
CA GLU A 30 11.00 -7.90 2.89
C GLU A 30 11.23 -9.31 3.40
N SER A 31 12.03 -10.07 2.65
CA SER A 31 12.23 -11.48 2.94
C SER A 31 13.25 -11.66 4.06
N ILE A 32 12.88 -12.52 5.01
CA ILE A 32 13.75 -12.98 6.09
C ILE A 32 14.27 -14.42 5.86
N VAL A 33 14.10 -14.94 4.64
CA VAL A 33 14.58 -16.28 4.27
C VAL A 33 16.10 -16.36 4.44
N PRO A 34 16.61 -17.38 5.17
CA PRO A 34 18.04 -17.58 5.35
C PRO A 34 18.83 -17.64 4.03
N MET A 35 20.12 -17.37 4.09
CA MET A 35 21.02 -17.30 2.92
C MET A 35 20.71 -16.20 1.91
N GLY A 36 19.66 -15.39 2.14
CA GLY A 36 19.31 -14.27 1.27
C GLY A 36 18.70 -14.67 -0.07
N ILE A 37 18.10 -15.86 -0.17
CA ILE A 37 17.48 -16.40 -1.40
C ILE A 37 16.09 -15.77 -1.68
N GLY A 38 15.60 -14.94 -0.75
CA GLY A 38 14.33 -14.24 -0.84
C GLY A 38 14.20 -13.24 -1.99
N ARG A 39 12.99 -12.68 -2.15
CA ARG A 39 12.67 -11.66 -3.15
C ARG A 39 11.95 -10.49 -2.50
N SER A 40 12.72 -9.56 -1.96
CA SER A 40 12.16 -8.35 -1.34
C SER A 40 11.74 -7.33 -2.40
N ARG A 41 10.56 -6.72 -2.25
CA ARG A 41 9.94 -5.79 -3.20
C ARG A 41 9.15 -4.70 -2.50
N MET A 42 9.15 -3.52 -3.08
CA MET A 42 8.15 -2.48 -2.84
C MET A 42 7.20 -2.44 -4.04
N ILE A 43 5.90 -2.35 -3.76
CA ILE A 43 4.83 -2.47 -4.73
C ILE A 43 3.84 -1.31 -4.53
N SER A 44 3.46 -0.64 -5.61
CA SER A 44 2.34 0.31 -5.67
C SER A 44 1.50 0.07 -6.94
N ASN A 45 0.19 0.27 -6.87
CA ASN A 45 -0.69 0.19 -8.05
C ASN A 45 -0.86 1.58 -8.68
N LYS A 46 -1.09 1.60 -10.00
CA LYS A 46 -1.38 2.82 -10.77
C LYS A 46 -2.73 2.76 -11.51
N GLU A 47 -3.57 1.77 -11.19
CA GLU A 47 -4.87 1.58 -11.83
C GLU A 47 -6.02 1.89 -10.88
N ASP A 48 -7.02 2.59 -11.40
CA ASP A 48 -8.33 2.73 -10.74
C ASP A 48 -9.13 1.45 -10.92
N VAL A 49 -9.31 0.72 -9.81
CA VAL A 49 -10.06 -0.54 -9.80
C VAL A 49 -11.50 -0.28 -9.38
N ASN A 50 -12.45 -0.51 -10.28
CA ASN A 50 -13.87 -0.54 -9.90
C ASN A 50 -14.21 -1.87 -9.19
N LEU A 51 -14.26 -1.82 -7.86
CA LEU A 51 -14.56 -2.96 -6.99
C LEU A 51 -15.95 -3.59 -7.26
N GLU A 52 -16.93 -2.82 -7.72
CA GLU A 52 -18.30 -3.31 -7.96
C GLU A 52 -18.32 -4.42 -9.01
N ARG A 53 -17.40 -4.37 -10.00
CA ARG A 53 -17.29 -5.39 -11.05
C ARG A 53 -16.93 -6.78 -10.52
N PHE A 54 -16.34 -6.84 -9.32
CA PHE A 54 -15.89 -8.07 -8.69
C PHE A 54 -16.71 -8.43 -7.44
N THR A 55 -17.65 -7.57 -7.06
CA THR A 55 -18.47 -7.73 -5.85
C THR A 55 -19.83 -8.27 -6.23
N THR A 56 -20.24 -9.37 -5.60
CA THR A 56 -21.61 -9.89 -5.73
C THR A 56 -22.41 -9.46 -4.51
N GLN A 57 -23.41 -8.60 -4.70
CA GLN A 57 -24.35 -8.22 -3.64
C GLN A 57 -25.45 -9.28 -3.52
N ARG A 58 -25.84 -9.62 -2.29
CA ARG A 58 -26.98 -10.50 -2.00
C ARG A 58 -27.73 -9.97 -0.79
N GLU A 59 -29.03 -9.84 -0.89
CA GLU A 59 -29.91 -9.49 0.24
C GLU A 59 -30.60 -10.73 0.83
N THR A 60 -31.02 -11.67 -0.02
CA THR A 60 -31.56 -12.99 0.36
C THR A 60 -31.23 -14.02 -0.73
N GLY A 61 -31.24 -15.32 -0.40
CA GLY A 61 -31.03 -16.42 -1.36
C GLY A 61 -29.57 -16.83 -1.60
N THR A 62 -29.37 -17.74 -2.58
CA THR A 62 -28.05 -18.35 -2.90
C THR A 62 -27.48 -17.94 -4.27
N ASP A 63 -28.21 -17.13 -5.02
CA ASP A 63 -27.81 -16.72 -6.37
C ASP A 63 -26.49 -15.95 -6.35
N THR A 64 -25.58 -16.31 -7.25
CA THR A 64 -24.22 -15.77 -7.24
C THR A 64 -23.59 -15.72 -8.60
N ASN A 65 -23.00 -14.56 -8.92
CA ASN A 65 -22.20 -14.38 -10.13
C ASN A 65 -20.70 -14.57 -9.87
N GLN A 66 -20.28 -14.89 -8.62
CA GLN A 66 -18.87 -15.14 -8.28
C GLN A 66 -18.22 -16.21 -9.17
N GLY A 67 -18.97 -17.24 -9.58
CA GLY A 67 -18.44 -18.30 -10.47
C GLY A 67 -18.13 -17.81 -11.89
N GLN A 68 -18.67 -16.66 -12.30
CA GLN A 68 -18.42 -16.05 -13.62
C GLN A 68 -17.25 -15.07 -13.59
N VAL A 69 -16.80 -14.64 -12.40
CA VAL A 69 -15.65 -13.75 -12.26
C VAL A 69 -14.37 -14.57 -12.24
N SER A 70 -13.53 -14.44 -13.28
CA SER A 70 -12.25 -15.14 -13.33
C SER A 70 -11.24 -14.47 -12.40
N ARG A 71 -10.46 -15.29 -11.66
CA ARG A 71 -9.31 -14.79 -10.88
C ARG A 71 -8.27 -14.08 -11.74
N LYS A 72 -8.23 -14.36 -13.05
CA LYS A 72 -7.36 -13.66 -13.99
C LYS A 72 -7.76 -12.20 -14.16
N ASP A 73 -9.05 -11.91 -14.11
CA ASP A 73 -9.60 -10.56 -14.32
C ASP A 73 -9.38 -9.65 -13.09
N LEU A 74 -9.07 -10.26 -11.93
CA LEU A 74 -8.65 -9.54 -10.72
C LEU A 74 -7.20 -9.05 -10.77
N LYS A 75 -6.38 -9.53 -11.73
CA LYS A 75 -4.97 -9.17 -11.80
C LYS A 75 -4.80 -7.77 -12.40
N ILE A 76 -4.30 -6.85 -11.59
CA ILE A 76 -3.82 -5.54 -12.01
C ILE A 76 -2.49 -5.74 -12.75
N ASN A 77 -2.36 -5.23 -13.97
CA ASN A 77 -1.15 -5.40 -14.77
C ASN A 77 -0.22 -4.18 -14.71
N ASN A 78 -0.76 -2.98 -14.49
CA ASN A 78 -0.01 -1.75 -14.34
C ASN A 78 0.28 -1.47 -12.85
N LEU A 79 1.29 -2.17 -12.35
CA LEU A 79 1.87 -1.97 -11.02
C LEU A 79 3.31 -1.50 -11.14
N GLU A 80 3.74 -0.69 -10.17
CA GLU A 80 5.14 -0.37 -9.99
C GLU A 80 5.77 -1.37 -9.03
N GLU A 81 6.85 -2.01 -9.46
CA GLU A 81 7.64 -2.91 -8.63
C GLU A 81 9.07 -2.36 -8.50
N THR A 82 9.45 -1.99 -7.28
CA THR A 82 10.81 -1.58 -6.95
C THR A 82 11.53 -2.71 -6.22
N LYS A 83 12.72 -3.07 -6.69
CA LYS A 83 13.53 -4.12 -6.08
C LYS A 83 14.12 -3.64 -4.75
N MET A 84 14.01 -4.45 -3.71
CA MET A 84 14.59 -4.21 -2.39
C MET A 84 15.59 -5.32 -2.03
N LEU A 85 16.38 -5.09 -0.98
CA LEU A 85 17.35 -6.05 -0.47
C LEU A 85 16.70 -6.96 0.59
N ASN A 86 17.14 -8.22 0.67
CA ASN A 86 16.67 -9.15 1.70
C ASN A 86 17.30 -8.83 3.06
N PHE A 87 16.56 -9.06 4.16
CA PHE A 87 17.09 -8.84 5.50
C PHE A 87 18.16 -9.83 5.88
N PHE A 88 18.09 -11.07 5.37
CA PHE A 88 19.05 -12.11 5.71
C PHE A 88 20.08 -12.33 4.60
N SER A 89 21.26 -12.77 5.03
CA SER A 89 22.37 -13.26 4.22
C SER A 89 22.83 -14.62 4.79
N ALA A 90 23.89 -15.19 4.23
CA ALA A 90 24.49 -16.42 4.78
C ALA A 90 25.02 -16.25 6.21
N THR A 91 25.35 -15.02 6.63
CA THR A 91 25.89 -14.70 7.95
C THR A 91 24.84 -14.19 8.94
N GLY A 92 23.55 -14.26 8.59
CA GLY A 92 22.44 -13.72 9.39
C GLY A 92 21.94 -12.37 8.89
N ILE A 93 21.36 -11.56 9.79
CA ILE A 93 20.74 -10.27 9.49
C ILE A 93 21.78 -9.30 8.91
N ASN A 94 21.42 -8.67 7.79
CA ASN A 94 22.22 -7.66 7.12
C ASN A 94 21.61 -6.26 7.37
N PHE A 95 22.12 -5.57 8.37
CA PHE A 95 21.66 -4.23 8.75
C PHE A 95 21.89 -3.17 7.67
N ARG A 96 22.88 -3.35 6.78
CA ARG A 96 23.08 -2.43 5.65
C ARG A 96 21.97 -2.55 4.62
N ASN A 97 21.45 -3.76 4.42
CA ASN A 97 20.29 -3.98 3.57
C ASN A 97 19.06 -3.28 4.14
N ILE A 98 18.84 -3.36 5.46
CA ILE A 98 17.76 -2.65 6.15
C ILE A 98 17.88 -1.14 5.93
N ALA A 99 19.04 -0.54 6.24
CA ALA A 99 19.24 0.90 6.06
C ALA A 99 19.06 1.35 4.59
N SER A 100 19.47 0.51 3.63
CA SER A 100 19.28 0.79 2.21
C SER A 100 17.80 0.71 1.81
N ASN A 101 17.06 -0.25 2.35
CA ASN A 101 15.62 -0.36 2.15
C ASN A 101 14.87 0.83 2.77
N ASP A 102 15.28 1.28 3.97
CA ASP A 102 14.71 2.46 4.63
C ASP A 102 14.89 3.72 3.78
N ALA A 103 16.05 3.89 3.14
CA ALA A 103 16.28 5.01 2.22
C ALA A 103 15.34 4.94 0.99
N MET A 104 15.11 3.75 0.44
CA MET A 104 14.17 3.55 -0.67
C MET A 104 12.73 3.84 -0.24
N ILE A 105 12.33 3.41 0.96
CA ILE A 105 11.02 3.71 1.54
C ILE A 105 10.86 5.22 1.69
N ALA A 106 11.83 5.90 2.31
CA ALA A 106 11.80 7.35 2.49
C ALA A 106 11.66 8.09 1.14
N SER A 107 12.37 7.64 0.11
CA SER A 107 12.23 8.19 -1.24
C SER A 107 10.80 8.04 -1.77
N LYS A 108 10.16 6.87 -1.62
CA LYS A 108 8.78 6.66 -2.08
C LYS A 108 7.77 7.46 -1.25
N LEU A 109 7.93 7.53 0.07
CA LEU A 109 7.05 8.35 0.91
C LEU A 109 7.16 9.83 0.53
N THR A 110 8.36 10.30 0.18
CA THR A 110 8.59 11.66 -0.30
C THR A 110 7.89 11.89 -1.64
N GLU A 111 8.06 10.98 -2.61
CA GLU A 111 7.38 11.02 -3.91
C GLU A 111 5.85 11.10 -3.75
N MET A 112 5.26 10.27 -2.88
CA MET A 112 3.83 10.29 -2.57
C MET A 112 3.41 11.65 -1.98
N THR A 113 4.21 12.17 -1.05
CA THR A 113 3.97 13.48 -0.41
C THR A 113 4.01 14.62 -1.43
N GLU A 114 4.99 14.62 -2.33
CA GLU A 114 5.12 15.61 -3.41
C GLU A 114 3.96 15.53 -4.41
N ALA A 115 3.43 14.32 -4.63
CA ALA A 115 2.20 14.10 -5.39
C ALA A 115 0.92 14.49 -4.61
N GLY A 116 1.05 15.07 -3.41
CA GLY A 116 -0.06 15.58 -2.60
C GLY A 116 -0.74 14.54 -1.72
N TRP A 117 -0.20 13.32 -1.64
CA TRP A 117 -0.73 12.28 -0.75
C TRP A 117 -0.25 12.48 0.69
N GLU A 118 -1.16 12.37 1.65
CA GLU A 118 -0.86 12.38 3.08
C GLU A 118 -0.78 10.94 3.59
N LEU A 119 0.33 10.58 4.26
CA LEU A 119 0.44 9.28 4.92
C LEU A 119 -0.55 9.21 6.10
N ALA A 120 -1.57 8.37 5.98
CA ALA A 120 -2.63 8.25 6.96
C ALA A 120 -2.37 7.15 8.00
N PHE A 121 -1.92 5.98 7.53
CA PHE A 121 -1.70 4.82 8.39
C PHE A 121 -0.49 4.00 7.93
N VAL A 122 0.16 3.35 8.89
CA VAL A 122 1.19 2.35 8.62
C VAL A 122 0.80 1.08 9.38
N THR A 123 0.78 -0.06 8.69
CA THR A 123 0.52 -1.36 9.30
C THR A 123 1.56 -2.37 8.85
N SER A 124 2.11 -3.12 9.79
CA SER A 124 3.10 -4.16 9.53
C SER A 124 2.59 -5.52 9.98
N GLY A 125 2.95 -6.55 9.23
CA GLY A 125 2.68 -7.95 9.52
C GLY A 125 3.93 -8.79 9.32
N VAL A 126 3.97 -9.94 10.00
CA VAL A 126 5.06 -10.92 9.90
C VAL A 126 4.48 -12.29 9.65
N GLU A 127 5.01 -12.96 8.63
CA GLU A 127 5.00 -14.41 8.56
C GLU A 127 6.36 -14.87 9.12
N SER A 128 6.33 -15.48 10.30
CA SER A 128 7.53 -16.05 10.90
C SER A 128 7.76 -17.45 10.38
N ASP A 129 9.03 -17.75 10.14
CA ASP A 129 9.49 -19.12 9.94
C ASP A 129 9.12 -19.96 11.18
N ALA A 130 8.28 -20.97 10.99
CA ALA A 130 7.85 -21.89 12.05
C ALA A 130 8.88 -23.01 12.33
N GLY A 131 10.04 -22.99 11.66
CA GLY A 131 11.12 -23.97 11.78
C GLY A 131 10.77 -25.33 11.17
N GLY A 132 11.68 -26.30 11.33
CA GLY A 132 11.50 -27.72 10.99
C GLY A 132 11.17 -28.00 9.51
N THR A 133 9.92 -27.80 9.12
CA THR A 133 9.40 -27.97 7.76
C THR A 133 9.11 -26.64 7.06
N ASP A 134 9.11 -25.53 7.81
CA ASP A 134 9.03 -24.18 7.30
C ASP A 134 10.44 -23.57 7.28
N GLY A 135 10.72 -22.81 6.24
CA GLY A 135 11.98 -22.09 6.03
C GLY A 135 11.71 -20.74 5.35
N LYS A 136 10.45 -20.32 5.41
CA LYS A 136 9.94 -19.14 4.75
C LYS A 136 9.57 -18.12 5.79
N GLY A 137 9.71 -16.86 5.40
CA GLY A 137 9.25 -15.77 6.22
C GLY A 137 9.39 -14.47 5.46
N LEU A 138 8.48 -13.56 5.78
CA LEU A 138 8.49 -12.21 5.24
C LEU A 138 7.97 -11.22 6.28
N PHE A 139 8.52 -10.03 6.19
CA PHE A 139 7.99 -8.82 6.79
C PHE A 139 7.18 -8.10 5.70
N ILE A 140 5.93 -7.75 5.99
CA ILE A 140 5.09 -6.95 5.08
C ILE A 140 4.69 -5.66 5.77
N THR A 141 4.92 -4.51 5.13
CA THR A 141 4.44 -3.22 5.63
C THR A 141 3.58 -2.55 4.57
N ARG A 142 2.42 -2.04 4.97
CA ARG A 142 1.53 -1.24 4.13
C ARG A 142 1.48 0.18 4.65
N PHE A 143 1.88 1.10 3.79
CA PHE A 143 1.75 2.55 3.95
C PHE A 143 0.49 2.97 3.22
N ILE A 144 -0.51 3.42 3.97
CA ILE A 144 -1.82 3.82 3.47
C ILE A 144 -1.85 5.33 3.43
N PHE A 145 -2.06 5.86 2.23
CA PHE A 145 -2.14 7.28 1.96
C PHE A 145 -3.59 7.69 1.68
N LYS A 146 -3.89 8.96 1.96
CA LYS A 146 -5.14 9.62 1.58
C LYS A 146 -4.83 10.96 0.89
N ARG A 147 -5.72 11.44 0.02
CA ARG A 147 -5.65 12.78 -0.57
C ARG A 147 -7.06 13.31 -0.81
#